data_AF-A0A507DKT3-F1
#
_entry.id   AF-A0A507DKT3-F1
#
_cell.length_a   1.000
_cell.length_b   1.000
_cell.length_c   1.000
_cell.angle_alpha   90.00
_cell.angle_beta   90.00
_cell.angle_gamma   90.00
#
_symmetry.space_group_name_H-M   'P 1'
#
loop_
_entity.id
_entity.type
_entity.pdbx_description
1 polymer ?
#
loop_
_entity_poly.entity_id
_entity_poly.type
_entity_poly.pdbx_seq_one_letter_code
_entity_poly.pdbx_strand_id
1 'polypeptide(L)'
;MGRRCLSHQRIDTTILYQHILQITRAETESVADKSELLERDFRLDGKAFRSRGGMVFDGMISTNGTDVSVFLKHANAHRRGSTRKSKAGLQAEVKQLYIDNHLQELRSTPNIVAIDANKRDILYCQDRNSNNNLRYTSNQRSKETGSRHYRKQKEALRSSHGIDVIDSNIPTHKTMDLQGYCRYLIYRSATTVSGPRQAFHIPESGPWI
;
A
#
# COMPACT_ATOMS: atom_id res chain seq x y z
N MET A 1 4.84 -13.62 -22.34
CA MET A 1 3.56 -13.28 -21.69
C MET A 1 3.87 -12.53 -20.42
N GLY A 2 3.50 -11.25 -20.30
CA GLY A 2 3.68 -10.49 -19.07
C GLY A 2 2.39 -10.47 -18.28
N ARG A 3 2.34 -11.12 -17.11
CA ARG A 3 1.24 -10.95 -16.16
C ARG A 3 1.30 -9.50 -15.65
N ARG A 4 0.35 -8.66 -16.07
CA ARG A 4 0.09 -7.41 -15.33
C ARG A 4 -0.60 -7.83 -14.04
N CYS A 5 -0.01 -7.47 -12.92
CA CYS A 5 -0.65 -7.58 -11.61
C CYS A 5 -1.91 -6.69 -11.64
N LEU A 6 -3.07 -7.26 -11.95
CA LEU A 6 -4.33 -6.60 -11.66
C LEU A 6 -4.37 -6.51 -10.14
N SER A 7 -4.13 -5.31 -9.61
CA SER A 7 -4.18 -5.11 -8.17
C SER A 7 -5.60 -5.39 -7.71
N HIS A 8 -5.73 -6.41 -6.88
CA HIS A 8 -6.89 -6.70 -6.05
C HIS A 8 -7.52 -5.41 -5.49
N GLN A 9 -8.68 -5.03 -6.04
CA GLN A 9 -9.50 -3.93 -5.57
C GLN A 9 -10.34 -4.38 -4.39
N ARG A 10 -10.29 -3.61 -3.30
CA ARG A 10 -11.06 -3.91 -2.09
C ARG A 10 -12.47 -3.39 -2.24
N ILE A 11 -13.42 -4.26 -1.95
CA ILE A 11 -14.82 -3.92 -1.80
C ILE A 11 -15.12 -4.07 -0.31
N ASP A 12 -15.47 -2.97 0.34
CA ASP A 12 -16.06 -2.97 1.67
C ASP A 12 -17.58 -2.85 1.55
N THR A 13 -18.27 -2.97 2.69
CA THR A 13 -19.73 -2.82 2.74
C THR A 13 -20.20 -1.51 2.09
N THR A 14 -19.46 -0.41 2.26
CA THR A 14 -19.85 0.90 1.71
C THR A 14 -19.83 0.91 0.19
N ILE A 15 -18.76 0.39 -0.41
CA ILE A 15 -18.66 0.29 -1.86
C ILE A 15 -19.73 -0.65 -2.40
N LEU A 16 -19.96 -1.78 -1.73
CA LEU A 16 -20.99 -2.74 -2.12
C LEU A 16 -22.38 -2.09 -2.16
N TYR A 17 -22.84 -1.50 -1.06
CA TYR A 17 -24.22 -1.02 -1.04
C TYR A 17 -24.42 0.29 -1.83
N GLN A 18 -23.46 1.23 -1.82
CA GLN A 18 -23.62 2.52 -2.51
C GLN A 18 -23.41 2.43 -4.02
N HIS A 19 -22.44 1.63 -4.46
CA HIS A 19 -21.99 1.65 -5.85
C HIS A 19 -22.38 0.40 -6.64
N ILE A 20 -22.54 -0.76 -5.97
CA ILE A 20 -22.90 -2.02 -6.64
C ILE A 20 -24.40 -2.25 -6.53
N LEU A 21 -24.94 -2.26 -5.31
CA LEU A 21 -26.36 -2.52 -5.06
C LEU A 21 -27.26 -1.29 -5.18
N GLN A 22 -26.68 -0.09 -5.24
CA GLN A 22 -27.39 1.20 -5.34
C GLN A 22 -28.46 1.38 -4.24
N ILE A 23 -28.19 0.84 -3.06
CA ILE A 23 -29.05 0.98 -1.88
C ILE A 23 -28.90 2.39 -1.33
N THR A 24 -30.02 3.01 -0.98
CA THR A 24 -30.00 4.37 -0.44
C THR A 24 -29.38 4.41 0.95
N ARG A 25 -28.88 5.58 1.35
CA ARG A 25 -28.33 5.78 2.69
C ARG A 25 -29.35 5.47 3.79
N ALA A 26 -30.61 5.87 3.60
CA ALA A 26 -31.69 5.61 4.55
C ALA A 26 -31.95 4.12 4.74
N GLU A 27 -31.96 3.34 3.66
CA GLU A 27 -32.09 1.88 3.70
C GLU A 27 -30.87 1.19 4.30
N THR A 28 -29.69 1.79 4.19
CA THR A 28 -28.48 1.24 4.84
C THR A 28 -28.51 1.50 6.34
N GLU A 29 -28.98 2.68 6.75
CA GLU A 29 -29.08 3.09 8.16
C GLU A 29 -30.20 2.34 8.90
N SER A 30 -31.16 1.75 8.19
CA SER A 30 -32.20 0.89 8.78
C SER A 30 -31.76 -0.55 9.05
N VAL A 31 -30.61 -0.98 8.51
CA VAL A 31 -30.06 -2.32 8.76
C VAL A 31 -29.21 -2.31 10.03
N ALA A 32 -29.59 -3.17 10.99
CA ALA A 32 -28.92 -3.27 12.29
C ALA A 32 -27.49 -3.82 12.18
N ASP A 33 -27.30 -4.87 11.37
CA ASP A 33 -25.99 -5.41 11.06
C ASP A 33 -25.66 -5.28 9.57
N LYS A 34 -24.59 -4.54 9.25
CA LYS A 34 -24.11 -4.35 7.88
C LYS A 34 -23.69 -5.66 7.20
N SER A 35 -23.45 -6.73 7.95
CA SER A 35 -23.21 -8.06 7.40
C SER A 35 -24.42 -8.59 6.62
N GLU A 36 -25.66 -8.23 7.00
CA GLU A 36 -26.89 -8.62 6.30
C GLU A 36 -26.92 -8.09 4.85
N LEU A 37 -26.29 -6.94 4.60
CA LEU A 37 -26.16 -6.39 3.23
C LEU A 37 -25.25 -7.25 2.36
N LEU A 38 -24.21 -7.86 2.94
CA LEU A 38 -23.33 -8.79 2.24
C LEU A 38 -24.00 -10.14 2.00
N GLU A 39 -24.86 -10.59 2.91
CA GLU A 39 -25.60 -11.85 2.76
C GLU A 39 -26.55 -11.87 1.56
N ARG A 40 -26.96 -10.70 1.07
CA ARG A 40 -27.79 -10.57 -0.14
C ARG A 40 -27.07 -11.09 -1.40
N ASP A 41 -25.77 -10.85 -1.51
CA ASP A 41 -24.97 -11.25 -2.68
C ASP A 41 -24.05 -12.44 -2.42
N PHE A 42 -23.71 -12.69 -1.15
CA PHE A 42 -22.73 -13.71 -0.75
C PHE A 42 -23.32 -14.72 0.24
N ARG A 43 -23.05 -16.00 0.01
CA ARG A 43 -23.26 -17.06 1.00
C ARG A 43 -22.17 -17.01 2.07
N LEU A 44 -22.40 -16.22 3.11
CA LEU A 44 -21.45 -16.03 4.23
C LEU A 44 -21.31 -17.26 5.14
N ASP A 45 -22.17 -18.27 4.99
CA ASP A 45 -22.07 -19.58 5.65
C ASP A 45 -21.04 -20.52 4.97
N GLY A 46 -20.56 -20.13 3.77
CA GLY A 46 -19.60 -20.88 2.97
C GLY A 46 -18.23 -21.04 3.64
N LYS A 47 -17.51 -22.10 3.26
CA LYS A 47 -16.17 -22.43 3.80
C LYS A 47 -15.19 -21.25 3.74
N ALA A 48 -15.32 -20.37 2.75
CA ALA A 48 -14.46 -19.20 2.55
C ALA A 48 -14.58 -18.15 3.68
N PHE A 49 -15.74 -18.03 4.32
CA PHE A 49 -16.04 -17.01 5.33
C PHE A 49 -15.98 -17.54 6.76
N ARG A 50 -15.92 -18.88 6.93
CA ARG A 50 -15.79 -19.51 8.24
C ARG A 50 -14.58 -18.97 9.00
N SER A 51 -14.77 -18.77 10.30
CA SER A 51 -13.71 -18.36 11.21
C SER A 51 -12.57 -19.38 11.24
N ARG A 52 -11.34 -18.88 11.39
CA ARG A 52 -10.11 -19.71 11.43
C ARG A 52 -9.13 -19.11 12.43
N GLY A 53 -8.70 -19.89 13.42
CA GLY A 53 -7.68 -19.47 14.38
C GLY A 53 -7.98 -18.12 15.06
N GLY A 54 -9.22 -17.91 15.52
CA GLY A 54 -9.64 -16.66 16.16
C GLY A 54 -9.88 -15.47 15.21
N MET A 55 -9.74 -15.67 13.90
CA MET A 55 -10.06 -14.66 12.88
C MET A 55 -11.50 -14.82 12.38
N VAL A 56 -12.19 -13.70 12.20
CA VAL A 56 -13.57 -13.59 11.74
C VAL A 56 -13.65 -12.71 10.49
N PHE A 57 -14.65 -12.97 9.66
CA PHE A 57 -14.92 -12.11 8.50
C PHE A 57 -15.37 -10.72 8.96
N ASP A 58 -14.76 -9.68 8.39
CA ASP A 58 -14.98 -8.28 8.79
C ASP A 58 -15.82 -7.49 7.76
N GLY A 59 -16.36 -8.16 6.74
CA GLY A 59 -17.15 -7.54 5.69
C GLY A 59 -16.33 -6.98 4.52
N MET A 60 -15.05 -7.38 4.41
CA MET A 60 -14.14 -6.89 3.37
C MET A 60 -13.70 -8.03 2.45
N ILE A 61 -13.93 -7.85 1.15
CA ILE A 61 -13.43 -8.72 0.10
C ILE A 61 -12.47 -7.95 -0.80
N SER A 62 -11.69 -8.66 -1.60
CA SER A 62 -10.95 -8.05 -2.68
C SER A 62 -11.04 -8.88 -3.94
N THR A 63 -11.14 -8.20 -5.07
CA THR A 63 -11.31 -8.81 -6.38
C THR A 63 -10.47 -8.10 -7.42
N ASN A 64 -9.99 -8.83 -8.41
CA ASN A 64 -9.38 -8.26 -9.62
C ASN A 64 -10.30 -8.40 -10.84
N GLY A 65 -11.57 -8.79 -10.63
CA GLY A 65 -12.55 -9.09 -11.67
C GLY A 65 -12.50 -10.53 -12.17
N THR A 66 -11.50 -11.33 -11.78
CA THR A 66 -11.39 -12.77 -12.14
C THR A 66 -11.43 -13.66 -10.89
N ASP A 67 -10.75 -13.27 -9.83
CA ASP A 67 -10.74 -13.99 -8.55
C ASP A 67 -11.12 -13.08 -7.38
N VAL A 68 -11.65 -13.69 -6.33
CA VAL A 68 -12.12 -13.02 -5.11
C VAL A 68 -11.41 -13.62 -3.90
N SER A 69 -10.89 -12.74 -3.05
CA SER A 69 -10.28 -13.06 -1.77
C SER A 69 -11.09 -12.48 -0.63
N VAL A 70 -11.33 -13.27 0.40
CA VAL A 70 -12.03 -12.87 1.64
C VAL A 70 -11.01 -12.53 2.71
N PHE A 71 -11.18 -11.38 3.40
CA PHE A 71 -10.31 -11.01 4.52
C PHE A 71 -10.92 -11.45 5.85
N LEU A 72 -10.22 -12.34 6.55
CA LEU A 72 -10.48 -12.63 7.96
C LEU A 72 -9.54 -11.77 8.82
N LYS A 73 -10.07 -11.19 9.89
CA LYS A 73 -9.31 -10.38 10.86
C LYS A 73 -9.47 -10.95 12.25
N HIS A 74 -8.42 -10.85 13.06
CA HIS A 74 -8.52 -11.16 14.48
C HIS A 74 -9.48 -10.19 15.17
N ALA A 75 -10.23 -10.64 16.18
CA ALA A 75 -11.15 -9.76 16.93
C ALA A 75 -10.50 -8.49 17.50
N ASN A 76 -9.19 -8.56 17.77
CA ASN A 76 -8.39 -7.45 18.33
C ASN A 76 -7.69 -6.61 17.24
N ALA A 77 -7.85 -6.96 15.96
CA ALA A 77 -7.22 -6.22 14.88
C ALA A 77 -7.89 -4.84 14.77
N HIS A 78 -7.06 -3.79 14.73
CA HIS A 78 -7.57 -2.43 14.57
C HIS A 78 -8.36 -2.32 13.25
N ARG A 79 -9.60 -1.85 13.34
CA ARG A 79 -10.37 -1.44 12.15
C ARG A 79 -9.59 -0.32 11.47
N ARG A 80 -9.12 -0.57 10.25
CA ARG A 80 -8.40 0.44 9.46
C ARG A 80 -9.36 1.61 9.22
N GLY A 81 -9.06 2.78 9.79
CA GLY A 81 -9.93 3.95 9.76
C GLY A 81 -10.68 4.24 11.08
N SER A 82 -10.59 3.35 12.07
CA SER A 82 -11.11 3.65 13.40
C SER A 82 -10.16 4.61 14.13
N THR A 83 -10.69 5.80 14.36
CA THR A 83 -10.11 6.90 15.14
C THR A 83 -8.99 7.65 14.43
N ARG A 84 -9.30 8.82 13.86
CA ARG A 84 -8.32 9.92 13.76
C ARG A 84 -7.82 10.14 15.19
N LYS A 85 -6.62 9.65 15.50
CA LYS A 85 -5.99 9.93 16.80
C LYS A 85 -5.98 11.44 17.00
N SER A 86 -6.34 11.89 18.20
CA SER A 86 -6.22 13.31 18.52
C SER A 86 -4.76 13.74 18.29
N LYS A 87 -4.54 15.02 17.99
CA LYS A 87 -3.18 15.56 17.81
C LYS A 87 -2.27 15.19 18.99
N ALA A 88 -2.81 15.18 20.21
CA ALA A 88 -2.13 14.75 21.42
C ALA A 88 -1.79 13.25 21.43
N GLY A 89 -2.73 12.39 21.02
CA GLY A 89 -2.49 10.94 20.91
C GLY A 89 -1.42 10.61 19.86
N LEU A 90 -1.42 11.33 18.73
CA LEU A 90 -0.39 11.20 17.69
C LEU A 90 0.98 11.67 18.21
N GLN A 91 1.04 12.80 18.93
CA GLN A 91 2.28 13.30 19.53
C GLN A 91 2.85 12.35 20.59
N ALA A 92 2.01 11.76 21.44
CA ALA A 92 2.44 10.81 22.45
C ALA A 92 3.04 9.55 21.82
N GLU A 93 2.40 9.03 20.77
CA GLU A 93 2.90 7.88 20.01
C GLU A 93 4.22 8.20 19.29
N VAL A 94 4.29 9.37 18.64
CA VAL A 94 5.53 9.86 18.01
C VAL A 94 6.66 10.02 19.04
N LYS A 95 6.35 10.50 20.24
CA LYS A 95 7.32 10.62 21.34
C LYS A 95 7.84 9.26 21.79
N GLN A 96 6.96 8.25 21.85
CA GLN A 96 7.33 6.88 22.19
C GLN A 96 8.16 6.18 21.10
N LEU A 97 7.91 6.49 19.83
CA LEU A 97 8.56 5.86 18.68
C LEU A 97 10.05 6.22 18.51
N TYR A 98 10.45 7.44 18.87
CA TYR A 98 11.81 7.93 18.59
C TYR A 98 12.75 7.74 19.78
N ILE A 99 13.93 7.18 19.52
CA ILE A 99 14.90 6.82 20.56
C ILE A 99 15.46 8.06 21.28
N ASP A 100 15.50 9.22 20.59
CA ASP A 100 15.97 10.51 21.12
C ASP A 100 15.24 10.91 22.41
N ASN A 101 13.96 10.54 22.55
CA ASN A 101 13.15 10.85 23.73
C ASN A 101 13.46 9.97 24.94
N HIS A 102 14.18 8.86 24.73
CA HIS A 102 14.49 7.85 25.74
C HIS A 102 16.00 7.74 26.02
N LEU A 103 16.82 8.54 25.33
CA LEU A 103 18.28 8.51 25.46
C LEU A 103 18.74 8.72 26.91
N GLN A 104 18.04 9.53 27.70
CA GLN A 104 18.40 9.74 29.11
C GLN A 104 18.30 8.47 29.95
N GLU A 105 17.29 7.64 29.69
CA GLU A 105 17.07 6.37 30.39
C GLU A 105 18.17 5.36 30.03
N LEU A 106 18.60 5.38 28.77
CA LEU A 106 19.66 4.53 28.23
C LEU A 106 21.08 4.94 28.68
N ARG A 107 21.30 6.18 29.14
CA ARG A 107 22.65 6.66 29.57
C ARG A 107 23.25 5.90 30.73
N SER A 108 22.42 5.22 31.52
CA SER A 108 22.83 4.45 32.70
C SER A 108 23.59 3.17 32.35
N THR A 109 23.39 2.63 31.14
CA THR A 109 23.99 1.36 30.73
C THR A 109 25.29 1.61 29.94
N PRO A 110 26.41 0.94 30.26
CA PRO A 110 27.66 1.10 29.54
C PRO A 110 27.62 0.42 28.15
N ASN A 111 28.37 0.96 27.18
CA ASN A 111 28.60 0.38 25.84
C ASN A 111 27.36 0.17 24.95
N ILE A 112 26.48 1.17 24.84
CA ILE A 112 25.28 1.07 23.99
C ILE A 112 25.41 1.94 22.74
N VAL A 113 24.96 1.41 21.61
CA VAL A 113 24.71 2.17 20.38
C VAL A 113 23.20 2.25 20.17
N ALA A 114 22.65 3.47 20.15
CA ALA A 114 21.24 3.72 19.86
C ALA A 114 21.03 3.84 18.33
N ILE A 115 20.08 3.06 17.79
CA ILE A 115 19.75 3.05 16.36
C ILE A 115 18.26 3.36 16.20
N ASP A 116 17.95 4.37 15.39
CA ASP A 116 16.56 4.75 15.05
C ASP A 116 16.34 4.62 13.53
N ALA A 117 15.67 3.55 13.12
CA ALA A 117 15.37 3.28 11.71
C ALA A 117 14.26 4.18 11.13
N ASN A 118 13.64 5.05 11.94
CA ASN A 118 12.46 5.84 11.57
C ASN A 118 12.67 7.36 11.62
N LYS A 119 13.82 7.85 12.07
CA LYS A 119 14.24 9.22 11.76
C LYS A 119 14.38 9.33 10.23
N ARG A 120 14.25 10.50 9.63
CA ARG A 120 14.31 10.70 8.15
C ARG A 120 15.55 10.14 7.43
N ASP A 121 16.51 9.60 8.19
CA ASP A 121 17.75 8.99 7.75
C ASP A 121 17.60 7.46 7.72
N ILE A 122 18.22 6.80 6.75
CA ILE A 122 18.22 5.34 6.60
C ILE A 122 18.98 4.67 7.75
N LEU A 123 20.03 5.31 8.24
CA LEU A 123 20.77 4.90 9.43
C LEU A 123 21.14 6.17 10.21
N TYR A 124 20.88 6.16 11.51
CA TYR A 124 21.29 7.23 12.42
C TYR A 124 21.94 6.60 13.65
N CYS A 125 23.22 6.89 13.86
CA CYS A 125 23.97 6.50 15.05
C CYS A 125 24.53 7.75 15.71
N GLN A 126 24.38 7.85 17.03
CA GLN A 126 24.92 8.95 17.82
C GLN A 126 25.82 8.40 18.92
N ASP A 127 27.02 8.96 19.04
CA ASP A 127 27.91 8.66 20.16
C ASP A 127 27.35 9.28 21.45
N ARG A 128 27.51 8.58 22.57
CA ARG A 128 27.06 9.00 23.90
C ARG A 128 27.78 10.27 24.37
N ASN A 129 29.10 10.33 24.13
CA ASN A 129 29.98 11.28 24.82
C ASN A 129 30.35 12.48 23.96
N SER A 130 30.14 12.39 22.65
CA SER A 130 30.40 13.46 21.71
C SER A 130 29.13 13.75 20.92
N ASN A 131 28.90 15.00 20.52
CA ASN A 131 27.82 15.34 19.58
C ASN A 131 28.09 14.79 18.15
N ASN A 132 29.06 13.91 17.99
CA ASN A 132 29.37 13.24 16.74
C ASN A 132 28.24 12.25 16.40
N ASN A 133 27.83 12.29 15.14
CA ASN A 133 26.79 11.43 14.61
C ASN A 133 27.24 10.85 13.27
N LEU A 134 26.94 9.57 13.07
CA LEU A 134 27.00 8.92 11.77
C LEU A 134 25.58 8.91 11.20
N ARG A 135 25.40 9.55 10.04
CA ARG A 135 24.09 9.67 9.38
C ARG A 135 24.18 9.13 7.97
N TYR A 136 23.41 8.09 7.67
CA TYR A 136 23.19 7.63 6.32
C TYR A 136 21.82 8.09 5.84
N THR A 137 21.79 9.05 4.92
CA THR A 137 20.52 9.67 4.49
C THR A 137 20.02 9.09 3.17
N SER A 138 18.72 9.21 2.90
CA SER A 138 18.18 8.86 1.58
C SER A 138 18.82 9.66 0.44
N ASN A 139 19.31 10.87 0.71
CA ASN A 139 20.01 11.67 -0.28
C ASN A 139 21.41 11.10 -0.57
N GLN A 140 22.12 10.65 0.46
CA GLN A 140 23.42 10.01 0.32
C GLN A 140 23.31 8.69 -0.45
N ARG A 141 22.38 7.80 -0.08
CA ARG A 141 22.06 6.60 -0.86
C ARG A 141 21.75 6.95 -2.32
N SER A 142 20.96 8.01 -2.56
CA SER A 142 20.61 8.43 -3.91
C SER A 142 21.80 8.88 -4.76
N LYS A 143 22.83 9.45 -4.13
CA LYS A 143 24.09 9.86 -4.78
C LYS A 143 24.96 8.63 -5.06
N GLU A 144 25.19 7.79 -4.06
CA GLU A 144 26.02 6.58 -4.16
C GLU A 144 25.48 5.60 -5.18
N THR A 145 24.17 5.33 -5.16
CA THR A 145 23.52 4.42 -6.12
C THR A 145 23.25 5.05 -7.48
N GLY A 146 23.47 6.36 -7.63
CA GLY A 146 23.07 7.10 -8.83
C GLY A 146 21.56 7.06 -9.11
N SER A 147 20.71 6.69 -8.15
CA SER A 147 19.27 6.47 -8.35
C SER A 147 18.57 7.68 -8.99
N ARG A 148 18.98 8.90 -8.64
CA ARG A 148 18.44 10.14 -9.25
C ARG A 148 18.79 10.24 -10.74
N HIS A 149 20.02 9.89 -11.10
CA HIS A 149 20.50 9.90 -12.46
C HIS A 149 19.77 8.85 -13.32
N TYR A 150 19.70 7.60 -12.85
CA TYR A 150 18.96 6.55 -13.54
C TYR A 150 17.46 6.84 -13.67
N ARG A 151 16.84 7.42 -12.64
CA ARG A 151 15.46 7.86 -12.72
C ARG A 151 15.26 8.92 -13.81
N LYS A 152 16.13 9.93 -13.88
CA LYS A 152 16.08 10.98 -14.90
C LYS A 152 16.25 10.41 -16.31
N GLN A 153 17.19 9.47 -16.50
CA GLN A 153 17.36 8.79 -17.78
C GLN A 153 16.12 7.97 -18.16
N LYS A 154 15.53 7.26 -17.20
CA LYS A 154 14.29 6.50 -17.40
C LYS A 154 13.12 7.41 -17.76
N GLU A 155 12.99 8.55 -17.11
CA GLU A 155 11.97 9.57 -17.44
C GLU A 155 12.20 10.12 -18.85
N ALA A 156 13.43 10.48 -19.21
CA ALA A 156 13.77 10.94 -20.56
C ALA A 156 13.46 9.88 -21.63
N LEU A 157 13.80 8.61 -21.37
CA LEU A 157 13.46 7.49 -22.25
C LEU A 157 11.94 7.29 -22.36
N ARG A 158 11.19 7.43 -21.26
CA ARG A 158 9.73 7.33 -21.30
C ARG A 158 9.13 8.42 -22.16
N SER A 159 9.57 9.66 -22.00
CA SER A 159 9.10 10.78 -22.82
C SER A 159 9.54 10.64 -24.28
N SER A 160 10.76 10.18 -24.56
CA SER A 160 11.22 9.98 -25.95
C SER A 160 10.45 8.89 -26.69
N HIS A 161 9.89 7.93 -25.96
CA HIS A 161 9.06 6.85 -26.51
C HIS A 161 7.54 7.13 -26.36
N GLY A 162 7.15 8.35 -25.94
CA GLY A 162 5.75 8.74 -25.76
C GLY A 162 4.99 7.94 -24.69
N ILE A 163 5.71 7.26 -23.79
CA ILE A 163 5.13 6.41 -22.74
C ILE A 163 4.38 7.26 -21.71
N ASP A 164 4.85 8.47 -21.44
CA ASP A 164 4.18 9.44 -20.58
C ASP A 164 2.79 9.84 -21.09
N VAL A 165 2.66 10.06 -22.41
CA VAL A 165 1.38 10.35 -23.07
C VAL A 165 0.45 9.14 -23.03
N ILE A 166 1.00 7.94 -23.23
CA ILE A 166 0.23 6.70 -23.11
C ILE A 166 -0.28 6.51 -21.67
N ASP A 167 0.58 6.72 -20.67
CA ASP A 167 0.22 6.59 -19.26
C ASP A 167 -0.76 7.66 -18.79
N SER A 168 -0.70 8.89 -19.32
CA SER A 168 -1.66 9.95 -18.98
C SER A 168 -3.07 9.66 -19.47
N ASN A 169 -3.18 8.91 -20.58
CA ASN A 169 -4.47 8.47 -21.14
C ASN A 169 -5.04 7.25 -20.40
N ILE A 170 -4.26 6.62 -19.53
CA ILE A 170 -4.73 5.56 -18.64
C ILE A 170 -5.37 6.22 -17.42
N PRO A 171 -6.67 6.01 -17.14
CA PRO A 171 -7.30 6.55 -15.94
C PRO A 171 -6.55 6.08 -14.68
N THR A 172 -6.03 7.03 -13.90
CA THR A 172 -5.19 6.77 -12.70
C THR A 172 -5.98 6.79 -11.39
N HIS A 173 -7.30 7.00 -11.45
CA HIS A 173 -8.14 7.08 -10.27
C HIS A 173 -8.21 5.71 -9.58
N LYS A 174 -8.07 5.69 -8.24
CA LYS A 174 -8.24 4.48 -7.42
C LYS A 174 -9.64 3.86 -7.51
N THR A 175 -10.60 4.65 -7.98
CA THR A 175 -12.00 4.28 -8.21
C THR A 175 -12.35 4.71 -9.63
N MET A 176 -12.82 3.76 -10.44
CA MET A 176 -13.16 3.97 -11.85
C MET A 176 -14.56 3.42 -12.08
N ASP A 177 -15.44 4.22 -12.67
CA ASP A 177 -16.76 3.76 -13.07
C ASP A 177 -16.67 2.77 -14.24
N LEU A 178 -17.76 2.05 -14.50
CA LEU A 178 -17.82 1.02 -15.54
C LEU A 178 -17.46 1.58 -16.93
N GLN A 179 -17.89 2.81 -17.24
CA GLN A 179 -17.64 3.44 -18.53
C GLN A 179 -16.15 3.79 -18.70
N GLY A 180 -15.52 4.29 -17.64
CA GLY A 180 -14.09 4.52 -17.56
C GLY A 180 -13.28 3.24 -17.70
N TYR A 181 -13.75 2.13 -17.10
CA TYR A 181 -13.12 0.82 -17.23
C TYR A 181 -13.19 0.29 -18.67
N CYS A 182 -14.34 0.41 -19.33
CA CYS A 182 -14.49 0.05 -20.73
C CYS A 182 -13.55 0.86 -21.64
N ARG A 183 -13.45 2.18 -21.41
CA ARG A 183 -12.49 3.04 -22.15
C ARG A 183 -11.05 2.62 -21.91
N TYR A 184 -10.68 2.31 -20.67
CA TYR A 184 -9.35 1.80 -20.33
C TYR A 184 -8.99 0.53 -21.11
N LEU A 185 -9.92 -0.43 -21.23
CA LEU A 185 -9.69 -1.67 -21.98
C LEU A 185 -9.42 -1.40 -23.47
N ILE A 186 -10.17 -0.48 -24.09
CA ILE A 186 -10.01 -0.10 -25.50
C ILE A 186 -8.65 0.57 -25.74
N TYR A 187 -8.29 1.55 -24.92
CA TYR A 187 -6.99 2.24 -25.03
C TYR A 187 -5.84 1.26 -24.83
N ARG A 188 -5.96 0.35 -23.86
CA ARG A 188 -4.96 -0.69 -23.58
C ARG A 188 -4.78 -1.68 -24.72
N SER A 189 -5.85 -2.06 -25.43
CA SER A 189 -5.73 -2.94 -26.60
C SER A 189 -5.09 -2.22 -27.79
N ALA A 190 -5.39 -0.94 -27.99
CA ALA A 190 -4.87 -0.13 -29.09
C ALA A 190 -3.39 0.26 -28.93
N THR A 191 -2.90 0.40 -27.70
CA THR A 191 -1.50 0.77 -27.39
C THR A 191 -0.54 -0.41 -27.26
N THR A 192 -1.01 -1.65 -27.48
CA THR A 192 -0.12 -2.81 -27.59
C THR A 192 0.68 -2.72 -28.89
N VAL A 193 1.82 -2.03 -28.85
CA VAL A 193 2.77 -1.94 -29.95
C VAL A 193 3.14 -3.36 -30.39
N SER A 194 2.93 -3.66 -31.67
CA SER A 194 3.26 -4.93 -32.34
C SER A 194 4.78 -5.09 -32.58
N GLY A 195 5.61 -4.67 -31.61
CA GLY A 195 7.06 -4.80 -31.68
C GLY A 195 7.53 -6.13 -31.08
N PRO A 196 8.69 -6.67 -31.52
CA PRO A 196 9.28 -7.84 -30.89
C PRO A 196 9.47 -7.55 -29.40
N ARG A 197 9.01 -8.49 -28.58
CA ARG A 197 9.18 -8.44 -27.12
C ARG A 197 10.69 -8.48 -26.84
N GLN A 198 11.35 -7.33 -26.71
CA GLN A 198 12.69 -7.29 -26.12
C GLN A 198 12.56 -7.82 -24.69
N ALA A 199 13.05 -9.05 -24.50
CA ALA A 199 13.31 -9.58 -23.18
C ALA A 199 14.38 -8.67 -22.56
N PHE A 200 14.01 -7.90 -21.54
CA PHE A 200 15.03 -7.29 -20.69
C PHE A 200 15.83 -8.44 -20.08
N HIS A 201 17.12 -8.49 -20.38
CA HIS A 201 18.06 -9.41 -19.77
C HIS A 201 18.06 -9.15 -18.26
N ILE A 202 17.60 -10.14 -17.49
CA ILE A 202 17.76 -10.18 -16.04
C ILE A 202 19.14 -10.82 -15.83
N PRO A 203 20.14 -10.10 -15.29
CA PRO A 203 21.40 -10.72 -14.95
C PRO A 203 21.13 -11.80 -13.90
N GLU A 204 21.59 -13.02 -14.16
CA GLU A 204 21.56 -14.10 -13.19
C GLU A 204 22.37 -13.69 -11.96
N SER A 205 21.69 -13.67 -10.81
CA SER A 205 22.23 -13.73 -9.45
C SER A 205 23.69 -13.30 -9.23
N GLY A 206 23.88 -12.06 -8.79
CA GLY A 206 25.04 -11.65 -7.99
C GLY A 206 24.65 -11.54 -6.51
N PRO A 207 25.56 -11.84 -5.56
CA PRO A 207 25.22 -11.93 -4.15
C PRO A 207 24.84 -10.56 -3.59
N TRP A 208 23.77 -10.54 -2.82
CA TRP A 208 23.37 -9.39 -2.02
C TRP A 208 24.42 -9.16 -0.93
N ILE A 209 25.09 -8.01 -0.99
CA ILE A 209 25.85 -7.45 0.14
C ILE A 209 24.97 -6.41 0.83
#